data_AF-A0A923KJK6-F1
#
_entry.id   AF-A0A923KJK6-F1
#
_cell.length_a   1.000
_cell.length_b   1.000
_cell.length_c   1.000
_cell.angle_alpha   90.00
_cell.angle_beta   90.00
_cell.angle_gamma   90.00
#
_symmetry.space_group_name_H-M   'P 1'
#
loop_
_entity.id
_entity.type
_entity.pdbx_description
1 polymer ?
#
loop_
_entity_poly.entity_id
_entity_poly.type
_entity_poly.pdbx_seq_one_letter_code
_entity_poly.pdbx_strand_id
1 'polypeptide(L)'
;MKAQENKHLDKLAKRIIKEGALESPSLNFVDNVMLQVDELSVTKATTYKPLISGKTWVGILITIAICAILIFMFGNPEEGTGFLNKFNIGDFSDERLFKSFFEVNLSKTVIYALVFFGIMLSFQMSFLKYYYDKKVE
;
A
#
# COMPACT_ATOMS: atom_id res chain seq x y z
N MET A 1 28.34 60.40 11.69
CA MET A 1 27.14 60.50 12.55
C MET A 1 26.45 59.15 12.77
N LYS A 2 26.18 58.33 11.73
CA LYS A 2 25.48 57.02 11.84
C LYS A 2 26.11 55.97 12.78
N ALA A 3 27.44 55.92 12.89
CA ALA A 3 28.12 54.90 13.71
C ALA A 3 27.93 55.08 15.23
N GLN A 4 27.69 56.31 15.69
CA GLN A 4 27.45 56.58 17.12
C GLN A 4 26.01 56.24 17.50
N GLU A 5 25.05 56.58 16.63
CA GLU A 5 23.64 56.20 16.78
C GLU A 5 23.46 54.69 16.95
N ASN A 6 24.13 53.88 16.12
CA ASN A 6 24.11 52.42 16.23
C ASN A 6 24.66 51.92 17.58
N LYS A 7 25.69 52.58 18.14
CA LYS A 7 26.22 52.23 19.47
C LYS A 7 25.24 52.55 20.60
N HIS A 8 24.45 53.61 20.45
CA HIS A 8 23.41 53.96 21.41
C HIS A 8 22.26 52.96 21.36
N LEU A 9 21.84 52.54 20.17
CA LEU A 9 20.82 51.51 19.97
C LEU A 9 21.27 50.15 20.53
N ASP A 10 22.51 49.73 20.29
CA ASP A 10 23.06 48.48 20.86
C ASP A 10 23.12 48.51 22.40
N LYS A 11 23.50 49.65 22.98
CA LYS A 11 23.51 49.83 24.45
C LYS A 11 22.10 49.80 25.04
N LEU A 12 21.11 50.38 24.35
CA LEU A 12 19.71 50.33 24.77
C LEU A 12 19.17 48.90 24.69
N ALA A 13 19.42 48.18 23.59
CA ALA A 13 19.01 46.79 23.42
C ALA A 13 19.62 45.89 24.51
N LYS A 14 20.93 46.01 24.77
CA LYS A 14 21.60 45.25 25.85
C LYS A 14 21.06 45.58 27.23
N ARG A 15 20.69 46.83 27.48
CA ARG A 15 20.09 47.24 28.76
C ARG A 15 18.71 46.60 28.93
N ILE A 16 17.86 46.67 27.92
CA ILE A 16 16.52 46.07 27.94
C ILE A 16 16.58 44.55 28.14
N ILE A 17 17.49 43.86 27.43
CA ILE A 17 17.68 42.40 27.58
C ILE A 17 18.20 42.03 28.97
N LYS A 18 19.05 42.87 29.57
CA LYS A 18 19.64 42.63 30.90
C LYS A 18 18.72 42.99 32.06
N GLU A 19 17.87 44.01 31.89
CA GLU A 19 16.91 44.49 32.89
C GLU A 19 15.55 43.78 32.80
N GLY A 20 15.25 43.16 31.65
CA GLY A 20 14.14 42.23 31.53
C GLY A 20 14.34 41.05 32.48
N ALA A 21 13.31 40.72 33.25
CA ALA A 21 13.33 39.52 34.07
C ALA A 21 13.64 38.32 33.17
N LEU A 22 14.68 37.56 33.52
CA LEU A 22 14.86 36.23 32.94
C LEU A 22 13.68 35.41 33.43
N GLU A 23 12.65 35.27 32.59
CA GLU A 23 11.62 34.27 32.79
C GLU A 23 12.32 32.92 32.79
N SER A 24 12.54 32.39 34.00
CA SER A 24 13.02 31.03 34.14
C SER A 24 11.93 30.14 33.56
N PRO A 25 12.28 29.18 32.69
CA PRO A 25 11.32 28.17 32.29
C PRO A 25 10.74 27.50 33.54
N SER A 26 9.50 27.02 33.41
CA SER A 26 8.88 26.24 34.48
C SER A 26 9.76 25.05 34.85
N LEU A 27 9.67 24.58 36.10
CA LEU A 27 10.50 23.48 36.61
C LEU A 27 10.43 22.21 35.72
N ASN A 28 9.31 22.02 35.02
CA ASN A 28 9.04 20.86 34.17
C ASN A 28 9.11 21.18 32.66
N PHE A 29 9.72 22.30 32.27
CA PHE A 29 9.78 22.71 30.87
C PHE A 29 10.47 21.66 29.99
N VAL A 30 11.61 21.15 30.44
CA VAL A 30 12.38 20.14 29.70
C VAL A 30 11.57 18.86 29.54
N ASP A 31 10.91 18.40 30.61
CA ASP A 31 10.09 17.19 30.57
C ASP A 31 8.91 17.34 29.62
N ASN A 32 8.21 18.50 29.64
CA ASN A 32 7.09 18.76 28.75
C ASN A 32 7.51 18.84 27.27
N VAL A 33 8.67 19.44 26.98
CA VAL A 33 9.22 19.49 25.62
C VAL A 33 9.65 18.10 25.16
N MET A 34 10.33 17.33 26.03
CA MET A 34 10.79 15.99 25.68
C MET A 34 9.62 15.03 25.47
N LEU A 35 8.55 15.14 26.27
CA LEU A 35 7.30 14.37 26.07
C LEU A 35 6.70 14.61 24.68
N GLN A 36 6.59 15.87 24.26
CA GLN A 36 6.10 16.17 22.90
C GLN A 36 7.03 15.63 21.82
N VAL A 37 8.35 15.75 22.00
CA VAL A 37 9.35 15.23 21.05
C VAL A 37 9.26 13.71 20.93
N ASP A 38 9.03 13.00 22.03
CA ASP A 38 8.85 11.55 22.04
C ASP A 38 7.52 11.13 21.36
N GLU A 39 6.42 11.83 21.59
CA GLU A 39 5.15 11.58 20.87
C GLU A 39 5.30 11.79 19.35
N LEU A 40 6.04 12.82 18.95
CA LEU A 40 6.38 13.12 17.55
C LEU A 40 7.34 12.08 16.95
N SER A 41 8.28 11.54 17.74
CA SER A 41 9.24 10.53 17.28
C SER A 41 8.60 9.15 17.12
N VAL A 42 7.68 8.78 18.02
CA VAL A 42 6.86 7.56 17.91
C VAL A 42 5.97 7.61 16.68
N THR A 43 5.43 8.79 16.34
CA THR A 43 4.63 8.99 15.12
C THR A 43 5.47 8.83 13.84
N LYS A 44 6.77 9.13 13.89
CA LYS A 44 7.71 9.00 12.75
C LYS A 44 8.50 7.70 12.73
N ALA A 45 8.34 6.82 13.72
CA ALA A 45 8.94 5.50 13.68
C ALA A 45 8.44 4.81 12.40
N THR A 46 9.37 4.51 11.49
CA THR A 46 9.12 3.96 10.17
C THR A 46 8.38 2.63 10.32
N THR A 47 7.06 2.72 10.38
CA THR A 47 6.21 1.56 10.59
C THR A 47 6.34 0.72 9.33
N TYR A 48 6.76 -0.53 9.50
CA TYR A 48 6.90 -1.47 8.39
C TYR A 48 5.54 -1.65 7.72
N LYS A 49 5.35 -0.94 6.60
CA LYS A 49 4.19 -1.08 5.74
C LYS A 49 4.52 -2.17 4.71
N PRO A 50 3.83 -3.31 4.73
CA PRO A 50 4.13 -4.39 3.78
C PRO A 50 3.94 -3.86 2.34
N LEU A 51 4.90 -4.15 1.47
CA LEU A 51 4.91 -3.72 0.05
C LEU A 51 3.60 -4.04 -0.68
N ILE A 52 2.92 -5.11 -0.26
CA ILE A 52 1.61 -5.51 -0.75
C ILE A 52 0.71 -5.74 0.47
N SER A 53 -0.36 -4.96 0.58
CA SER A 53 -1.38 -5.15 1.61
C SER A 53 -1.96 -6.56 1.55
N GLY A 54 -2.20 -7.20 2.70
CA GLY A 54 -2.69 -8.59 2.76
C GLY A 54 -3.96 -8.86 1.94
N LYS A 55 -4.85 -7.86 1.78
CA LYS A 55 -6.04 -7.96 0.92
C LYS A 55 -5.70 -8.12 -0.57
N THR A 56 -4.61 -7.49 -1.01
CA THR A 56 -4.13 -7.58 -2.40
C THR A 56 -3.57 -8.98 -2.70
N TRP A 57 -2.92 -9.62 -1.73
CA TRP A 57 -2.48 -11.02 -1.84
C TRP A 57 -3.66 -11.98 -2.06
N VAL A 58 -4.77 -11.79 -1.33
CA VAL A 58 -5.98 -12.58 -1.51
C VAL A 58 -6.55 -12.40 -2.93
N GLY A 59 -6.60 -11.16 -3.44
CA GLY A 59 -7.07 -10.90 -4.80
C GLY A 59 -6.20 -11.56 -5.88
N ILE A 60 -4.88 -11.54 -5.73
CA ILE A 60 -3.94 -12.20 -6.64
C ILE A 60 -4.19 -13.72 -6.64
N LEU A 61 -4.34 -14.32 -5.45
CA LEU A 61 -4.58 -15.75 -5.30
C LEU A 61 -5.90 -16.18 -5.95
N ILE A 62 -6.97 -15.41 -5.76
CA ILE A 62 -8.27 -15.64 -6.39
C ILE A 62 -8.16 -15.57 -7.92
N THR A 63 -7.45 -14.57 -8.44
CA THR A 63 -7.27 -14.40 -9.89
C THR A 63 -6.54 -15.60 -10.49
N ILE A 64 -5.46 -16.05 -9.84
CA ILE A 64 -4.69 -17.22 -10.26
C ILE A 64 -5.56 -18.47 -10.23
N ALA A 65 -6.37 -18.66 -9.17
CA ALA A 65 -7.28 -19.80 -9.05
C ALA A 65 -8.32 -19.83 -10.17
N ILE A 66 -8.94 -18.69 -10.49
CA ILE A 66 -9.92 -18.58 -11.59
C ILE A 66 -9.25 -18.89 -12.94
N CYS A 67 -8.05 -18.36 -13.18
CA CYS A 67 -7.32 -18.66 -14.41
C CYS A 67 -6.99 -20.15 -14.53
N ALA A 68 -6.55 -20.79 -13.44
CA ALA A 68 -6.26 -22.21 -13.41
C ALA A 68 -7.50 -23.07 -13.72
N ILE A 69 -8.66 -22.74 -13.15
CA ILE A 69 -9.93 -23.44 -13.40
C ILE A 69 -10.34 -23.30 -14.88
N LEU A 70 -10.25 -22.09 -15.44
CA LEU A 70 -10.61 -21.84 -16.84
C LEU A 70 -9.69 -22.58 -17.81
N ILE A 71 -8.39 -22.63 -17.52
CA ILE A 71 -7.42 -23.40 -18.32
C ILE A 71 -7.67 -24.90 -18.18
N PHE A 72 -8.02 -25.39 -16.99
CA PHE A 72 -8.31 -26.81 -16.77
C PHE A 72 -9.56 -27.28 -17.50
N MET A 73 -10.66 -26.50 -17.46
CA MET A 73 -11.92 -26.90 -18.09
C MET A 73 -11.92 -26.81 -19.62
N PHE A 74 -11.13 -25.91 -20.20
CA PHE A 74 -11.15 -25.62 -21.64
C PHE A 74 -9.82 -25.86 -22.36
N GLY A 75 -8.79 -26.30 -21.64
CA GLY A 75 -7.54 -26.75 -22.21
C GLY A 75 -7.74 -28.07 -22.95
N ASN A 76 -7.35 -28.11 -24.23
CA ASN A 76 -7.34 -29.37 -24.98
C ASN A 76 -6.33 -30.34 -24.33
N PRO A 77 -6.71 -31.60 -24.06
CA PRO A 77 -5.77 -32.59 -23.56
C PRO A 77 -4.69 -33.00 -24.60
N GLU A 78 -4.92 -32.73 -25.89
CA GLU A 78 -4.08 -33.24 -26.97
C GLU A 78 -2.88 -32.36 -27.36
N GLU A 79 -2.80 -31.10 -26.91
CA GLU A 79 -1.74 -30.16 -27.34
C GLU A 79 -0.87 -29.60 -26.20
N GLY A 80 -1.04 -30.08 -24.97
CA GLY A 80 -0.41 -29.50 -23.77
C GLY A 80 0.61 -30.40 -23.08
N THR A 81 1.79 -30.62 -23.66
CA THR A 81 2.94 -31.25 -22.98
C THR A 81 3.62 -30.30 -21.99
N GLY A 82 2.92 -29.80 -20.98
CA GLY A 82 3.50 -28.87 -20.01
C GLY A 82 2.73 -28.75 -18.72
N PHE A 83 3.29 -29.30 -17.63
CA PHE A 83 2.95 -29.15 -16.20
C PHE A 83 1.51 -29.46 -15.73
N LEU A 84 0.45 -29.22 -16.52
CA LEU A 84 -0.95 -29.38 -16.13
C LEU A 84 -1.40 -30.86 -16.09
N ASN A 85 -0.86 -31.72 -16.96
CA ASN A 85 -1.15 -33.16 -16.96
C ASN A 85 -0.70 -33.89 -15.68
N LYS A 86 0.14 -33.27 -14.84
CA LYS A 86 0.55 -33.85 -13.55
C LYS A 86 -0.42 -33.52 -12.41
N PHE A 87 -1.27 -32.51 -12.58
CA PHE A 87 -2.30 -32.16 -11.61
C PHE A 87 -3.60 -32.92 -11.92
N ASN A 88 -3.59 -34.23 -11.71
CA ASN A 88 -4.82 -35.02 -11.74
C ASN A 88 -5.55 -34.86 -10.40
N ILE A 89 -6.29 -33.75 -10.25
CA ILE A 89 -7.23 -33.54 -9.14
C ILE A 89 -8.56 -34.16 -9.56
N GLY A 90 -8.61 -35.49 -9.63
CA GLY A 90 -9.78 -36.23 -10.14
C GLY A 90 -10.97 -36.27 -9.18
N ASP A 91 -10.85 -35.78 -7.94
CA ASP A 91 -11.84 -36.01 -6.87
C ASP A 91 -12.46 -34.74 -6.27
N PHE A 92 -12.10 -33.53 -6.72
CA PHE A 92 -12.51 -32.30 -6.02
C PHE A 92 -13.58 -31.45 -6.72
N SER A 93 -14.02 -31.82 -7.91
CA SER A 93 -15.08 -31.09 -8.60
C SER A 93 -16.38 -31.86 -8.51
N ASP A 94 -17.32 -31.38 -7.69
CA ASP A 94 -18.74 -31.69 -7.91
C ASP A 94 -19.13 -31.05 -9.25
N GLU A 95 -18.95 -31.83 -10.30
CA GLU A 95 -19.01 -31.41 -11.70
C GLU A 95 -20.36 -30.78 -12.03
N ARG A 96 -21.40 -31.11 -11.27
CA ARG A 96 -22.77 -30.63 -11.48
C ARG A 96 -22.91 -29.12 -11.32
N LEU A 97 -22.31 -28.52 -10.30
CA LEU A 97 -22.48 -27.08 -10.04
C LEU A 97 -21.75 -26.23 -11.08
N PHE A 98 -20.51 -26.62 -11.43
CA PHE A 98 -19.73 -25.91 -12.43
C PHE A 98 -20.25 -26.13 -13.84
N LYS A 99 -20.66 -27.35 -14.19
CA LYS A 99 -21.19 -27.69 -15.52
C LYS A 99 -22.52 -26.97 -15.79
N SER A 100 -23.37 -26.76 -14.78
CA SER A 100 -24.64 -26.05 -14.95
C SER A 100 -24.47 -24.53 -15.11
N PHE A 101 -23.45 -23.92 -14.50
CA PHE A 101 -23.14 -22.49 -14.69
C PHE A 101 -22.40 -22.20 -16.01
N PHE A 102 -21.61 -23.15 -16.51
CA PHE A 102 -20.79 -23.01 -17.71
C PHE A 102 -21.27 -23.84 -18.91
N GLU A 103 -22.52 -24.33 -18.91
CA GLU A 103 -23.18 -24.99 -20.07
C GLU A 103 -23.47 -24.03 -21.24
N VAL A 104 -22.68 -22.96 -21.34
CA VAL A 104 -22.71 -22.01 -22.43
C VAL A 104 -21.56 -22.38 -23.35
N ASN A 105 -21.85 -22.71 -24.62
CA ASN A 105 -20.85 -23.00 -25.63
C ASN A 105 -20.05 -21.73 -25.98
N LEU A 106 -19.17 -21.31 -25.08
CA LEU A 106 -18.27 -20.18 -25.29
C LEU A 106 -17.13 -20.62 -26.20
N SER A 107 -16.88 -19.84 -27.24
CA SER A 107 -15.70 -20.04 -28.10
C SER A 107 -14.42 -19.90 -27.27
N LYS A 108 -13.40 -20.69 -27.60
CA LYS A 108 -12.07 -20.64 -26.96
C LYS A 108 -11.51 -19.22 -26.89
N THR A 109 -11.74 -18.41 -27.93
CA THR A 109 -11.34 -17.00 -27.98
C THR A 109 -11.97 -16.16 -26.87
N VAL A 110 -13.25 -16.40 -26.56
CA VAL A 110 -13.98 -15.67 -25.50
C VAL A 110 -13.43 -16.04 -24.13
N ILE A 111 -13.05 -17.30 -23.94
CA ILE A 111 -12.49 -17.79 -22.68
C ILE A 111 -11.10 -17.20 -22.44
N TYR A 112 -10.23 -17.20 -23.45
CA TYR A 112 -8.94 -16.53 -23.37
C TYR A 112 -9.08 -15.02 -23.13
N ALA A 113 -10.05 -14.36 -23.78
CA ALA A 113 -10.33 -12.95 -23.56
C ALA A 113 -10.79 -12.68 -22.11
N LEU A 114 -11.64 -13.55 -21.55
CA LEU A 114 -12.12 -13.43 -20.17
C LEU A 114 -10.98 -13.61 -19.15
N VAL A 115 -10.11 -14.60 -19.36
CA VAL A 115 -8.91 -14.83 -18.54
C VAL A 115 -7.99 -13.61 -18.59
N PHE A 116 -7.69 -13.12 -19.79
CA PHE A 116 -6.86 -11.93 -19.99
C PHE A 116 -7.46 -10.70 -19.32
N PHE A 117 -8.77 -10.50 -19.46
CA PHE A 117 -9.50 -9.41 -18.83
C PHE A 117 -9.45 -9.50 -17.30
N GLY A 118 -9.59 -10.70 -16.72
CA GLY A 118 -9.45 -10.91 -15.29
C GLY A 118 -8.06 -10.54 -14.76
N ILE A 119 -7.00 -10.96 -15.45
CA ILE A 119 -5.61 -10.58 -15.10
C ILE A 119 -5.44 -9.06 -15.18
N MET A 120 -5.95 -8.44 -16.24
CA MET A 120 -5.85 -7.00 -16.46
C MET A 120 -6.55 -6.20 -15.36
N LEU A 121 -7.76 -6.61 -14.95
CA LEU A 121 -8.50 -5.99 -13.83
C LEU A 121 -7.72 -6.09 -12.51
N SER A 122 -7.10 -7.23 -12.23
CA SER A 122 -6.30 -7.40 -11.02
C SER A 122 -5.06 -6.51 -10.99
N PHE A 123 -4.43 -6.30 -12.15
CA PHE A 123 -3.34 -5.33 -12.29
C PHE A 123 -3.85 -3.89 -12.10
N GLN A 124 -4.97 -3.52 -12.71
CA GLN A 124 -5.59 -2.20 -12.58
C GLN A 124 -5.96 -1.87 -11.13
N MET A 125 -6.55 -2.81 -10.39
CA MET A 125 -6.88 -2.64 -8.97
C MET A 125 -5.62 -2.42 -8.12
N SER A 126 -4.54 -3.13 -8.42
CA SER A 126 -3.26 -2.97 -7.72
C SER A 126 -2.62 -1.61 -8.00
N PHE A 127 -2.68 -1.16 -9.26
CA PHE A 127 -2.18 0.14 -9.68
C PHE A 127 -2.97 1.30 -9.06
N LEU A 128 -4.29 1.20 -9.03
CA LEU A 128 -5.16 2.23 -8.44
C LEU A 128 -4.89 2.38 -6.94
N LYS A 129 -4.71 1.26 -6.24
CA LYS A 129 -4.33 1.25 -4.83
C LYS A 129 -2.99 1.95 -4.59
N TYR A 130 -1.98 1.66 -5.41
CA TYR A 130 -0.67 2.32 -5.33
C TYR A 130 -0.77 3.84 -5.56
N TYR A 131 -1.56 4.27 -6.54
CA TYR A 131 -1.76 5.70 -6.84
C TYR A 131 -2.40 6.47 -5.69
N TYR A 132 -3.44 5.91 -5.06
CA TYR A 132 -4.11 6.55 -3.92
C TYR A 132 -3.24 6.55 -2.67
N ASP A 133 -2.49 5.48 -2.41
CA ASP A 133 -1.61 5.39 -1.24
C ASP A 133 -0.53 6.48 -1.24
N LYS A 134 -0.05 6.87 -2.43
CA LYS A 134 0.90 7.98 -2.63
C LYS A 134 0.30 9.38 -2.43
N LYS A 135 -1.03 9.52 -2.44
CA LYS A 135 -1.72 10.82 -2.23
C LYS A 135 -2.15 11.06 -0.79
N VAL A 136 -2.09 10.04 0.07
CA VAL A 136 -2.52 10.09 1.48
C VAL A 136 -1.30 10.15 2.44
N GLU A 137 -0.09 10.26 1.89
CA GLU A 137 1.14 10.66 2.59
C GLU A 137 1.49 12.11 2.22
#